data_AF-A0A1C0YYH4-F1
#
_entry.id   AF-A0A1C0YYH4-F1
#
_cell.length_a   1.000
_cell.length_b   1.000
_cell.length_c   1.000
_cell.angle_alpha   90.00
_cell.angle_beta   90.00
_cell.angle_gamma   90.00
#
_symmetry.space_group_name_H-M   'P 1'
#
loop_
_entity.id
_entity.type
_entity.pdbx_description
1 polymer ?
#
loop_
_entity_poly.entity_id
_entity_poly.type
_entity_poly.pdbx_seq_one_letter_code
_entity_poly.pdbx_strand_id
1 'polypeptide(L)'
;MDNDYIRQNEERKKARSKTKYYVKRRLLILLTLSAIIITAVVVNTNAKKEELIERQKVEKQVALELEDIKRDQDMLKTQVRKLEDDEYILKLARKEYFLSDEGEIIFTMPSDSGRSEKEIEKGSEE
;
A
#
# COMPACT_ATOMS: atom_id res chain seq x y z
N MET A 1 50.52 -73.15 -11.27
CA MET A 1 49.99 -72.52 -10.05
C MET A 1 50.01 -71.02 -10.27
N ASP A 2 49.05 -70.27 -9.75
CA ASP A 2 48.94 -68.78 -9.83
C ASP A 2 48.24 -68.16 -11.04
N ASN A 3 46.93 -68.37 -11.13
CA ASN A 3 46.02 -67.42 -11.81
C ASN A 3 44.68 -67.24 -11.07
N ASP A 4 44.33 -68.14 -10.15
CA ASP A 4 43.02 -68.12 -9.50
C ASP A 4 42.85 -66.97 -8.48
N TYR A 5 43.92 -66.60 -7.76
CA TYR A 5 43.90 -65.46 -6.84
C TYR A 5 43.75 -64.10 -7.56
N ILE A 6 44.42 -63.94 -8.71
CA ILE A 6 44.30 -62.73 -9.54
C ILE A 6 42.89 -62.64 -10.12
N ARG A 7 42.38 -63.77 -10.65
CA ARG A 7 41.03 -63.86 -11.22
C ARG A 7 39.95 -63.56 -10.19
N GLN A 8 40.05 -64.10 -8.97
CA GLN A 8 39.12 -63.81 -7.88
C GLN A 8 39.15 -62.33 -7.47
N ASN A 9 40.33 -61.71 -7.42
CA ASN A 9 40.45 -60.28 -7.10
C ASN A 9 39.88 -59.38 -8.20
N GLU A 10 40.06 -59.74 -9.47
CA GLU A 10 39.45 -59.02 -10.60
C GLU A 10 37.93 -59.12 -10.61
N GLU A 11 37.37 -60.30 -10.34
CA GLU A 11 35.92 -60.50 -10.21
C GLU A 11 35.34 -59.68 -9.05
N ARG A 12 36.02 -59.66 -7.89
CA ARG A 12 35.63 -58.83 -6.74
C ARG A 12 35.71 -57.33 -7.06
N LYS A 13 36.72 -56.88 -7.81
CA LYS A 13 36.83 -55.49 -8.28
C LYS A 13 35.70 -55.14 -9.25
N LYS A 14 35.39 -56.02 -10.21
CA LYS A 14 34.27 -55.87 -11.17
C LYS A 14 32.91 -55.86 -10.47
N ALA A 15 32.71 -56.72 -9.46
CA ALA A 15 31.49 -56.71 -8.65
C ALA A 15 31.34 -55.42 -7.85
N ARG A 16 32.41 -54.97 -7.17
CA ARG A 16 32.41 -53.69 -6.42
C ARG A 16 32.20 -52.48 -7.33
N SER A 17 32.76 -52.45 -8.54
CA SER A 17 32.56 -51.34 -9.48
C SER A 17 31.13 -51.31 -10.01
N LYS A 18 30.52 -52.47 -10.30
CA LYS A 18 29.09 -52.59 -10.65
C LYS A 18 28.20 -52.08 -9.52
N THR A 19 28.39 -52.51 -8.28
CA THR A 19 27.60 -52.03 -7.13
C THR A 19 27.75 -50.51 -6.95
N LYS A 20 28.97 -49.97 -7.02
CA LYS A 20 29.22 -48.52 -6.95
C LYS A 20 28.51 -47.75 -8.06
N TYR A 21 28.48 -48.31 -9.28
CA TYR A 21 27.77 -47.70 -10.41
C TYR A 21 26.26 -47.60 -10.15
N TYR A 22 25.62 -48.68 -9.69
CA TYR A 22 24.19 -48.66 -9.38
C TYR A 22 23.85 -47.72 -8.22
N VAL A 23 24.68 -47.68 -7.17
CA VAL A 23 24.50 -46.76 -6.03
C VAL A 23 24.62 -45.30 -6.48
N LYS A 24 25.65 -44.95 -7.27
CA LYS A 24 25.81 -43.60 -7.83
C LYS A 24 24.65 -43.23 -8.75
N ARG A 25 24.18 -44.16 -9.59
CA ARG A 25 23.02 -43.94 -10.46
C ARG A 25 21.75 -43.67 -9.66
N ARG A 26 21.49 -44.44 -8.59
CA ARG A 26 20.36 -44.19 -7.68
C ARG A 26 20.46 -42.84 -6.98
N LEU A 27 21.65 -42.48 -6.50
CA LEU A 27 21.89 -41.19 -5.85
C LEU A 27 21.65 -40.02 -6.81
N LEU A 28 22.11 -40.13 -8.06
CA LEU A 28 21.88 -39.10 -9.08
C LEU A 28 20.39 -38.91 -9.37
N ILE A 29 19.63 -40.01 -9.48
CA ILE A 29 18.16 -39.94 -9.68
C ILE A 29 17.46 -39.27 -8.50
N LEU A 30 17.85 -39.62 -7.27
CA LEU A 30 17.27 -38.98 -6.07
C LEU A 30 17.64 -37.49 -5.99
N LEU A 31 18.87 -37.14 -6.36
CA LEU A 31 19.33 -35.76 -6.39
C LEU A 31 18.56 -34.94 -7.43
N THR A 32 18.39 -35.45 -8.64
CA THR A 32 17.61 -34.75 -9.68
C THR A 32 16.15 -34.61 -9.28
N LEU A 33 15.52 -35.66 -8.74
CA LEU A 33 14.15 -35.57 -8.23
C LEU A 33 14.02 -34.52 -7.11
N SER A 34 14.95 -34.52 -6.15
CA SER A 34 14.95 -33.53 -5.06
C SER A 34 15.13 -32.09 -5.58
N ALA A 35 15.99 -31.89 -6.58
CA ALA A 35 16.20 -30.59 -7.18
C ALA A 35 14.95 -30.07 -7.91
N ILE A 36 14.20 -30.94 -8.59
CA ILE A 36 12.93 -30.58 -9.22
C ILE A 36 11.91 -30.11 -8.18
N ILE A 37 11.77 -30.86 -7.07
CA ILE A 37 10.85 -30.51 -5.98
C ILE A 37 11.22 -29.16 -5.36
N ILE A 38 12.51 -28.95 -5.04
CA ILE A 38 12.99 -27.69 -4.46
C ILE A 38 12.73 -26.52 -5.41
N THR A 39 13.02 -26.70 -6.70
CA THR A 39 12.79 -25.66 -7.72
C THR A 39 11.31 -25.31 -7.80
N ALA A 40 10.42 -26.30 -7.80
CA ALA A 40 8.97 -26.08 -7.81
C ALA A 40 8.50 -25.29 -6.57
N VAL A 41 9.01 -25.63 -5.38
CA VAL A 41 8.68 -24.90 -4.14
C VAL A 41 9.16 -23.45 -4.22
N VAL A 42 10.41 -23.22 -4.65
CA VAL A 42 10.99 -21.88 -4.74
C VAL A 42 10.17 -21.00 -5.69
N VAL A 43 9.85 -21.48 -6.89
CA VAL A 43 9.04 -20.74 -7.87
C VAL A 43 7.66 -20.38 -7.31
N ASN A 44 6.98 -21.34 -6.68
CA ASN A 44 5.68 -21.09 -6.05
C ASN A 44 5.75 -20.07 -4.90
N THR A 45 6.81 -20.11 -4.09
CA THR A 45 6.97 -19.16 -2.98
C THR A 45 7.30 -17.75 -3.45
N ASN A 46 8.08 -17.59 -4.52
CA ASN A 46 8.43 -16.27 -5.04
C ASN A 46 7.22 -15.58 -5.69
N ALA A 47 6.42 -16.32 -6.47
CA ALA A 47 5.17 -15.78 -7.03
C ALA A 47 4.21 -15.26 -5.95
N LYS A 48 4.07 -16.01 -4.85
CA LYS A 48 3.22 -15.59 -3.71
C LYS A 48 3.78 -14.38 -2.96
N LYS A 49 5.10 -14.21 -2.89
CA LYS A 49 5.73 -13.05 -2.22
C LYS A 49 5.45 -11.76 -2.97
N GLU A 50 5.52 -11.78 -4.30
CA GLU A 50 5.21 -10.60 -5.12
C GLU A 50 3.75 -10.20 -4.94
N GLU A 51 2.82 -11.15 -5.02
CA GLU A 51 1.40 -10.91 -4.79
C GLU A 51 1.13 -10.36 -3.37
N LEU A 52 1.79 -10.88 -2.34
CA LEU A 52 1.65 -10.38 -0.97
C LEU A 52 2.17 -8.94 -0.83
N ILE A 53 3.28 -8.59 -1.48
CA ILE A 53 3.83 -7.23 -1.46
C ILE A 53 2.87 -6.26 -2.16
N GLU A 54 2.31 -6.65 -3.31
CA GLU A 54 1.32 -5.84 -4.02
C GLU A 54 0.06 -5.65 -3.19
N ARG A 55 -0.49 -6.72 -2.60
CA ARG A 55 -1.65 -6.64 -1.70
C ARG A 55 -1.39 -5.69 -0.54
N GLN A 56 -0.23 -5.76 0.12
CA GLN A 56 0.13 -4.85 1.21
C GLN A 56 0.23 -3.38 0.75
N LYS A 57 0.75 -3.13 -0.46
CA LYS A 57 0.79 -1.77 -1.03
C LYS A 57 -0.60 -1.25 -1.33
N VAL A 58 -1.49 -2.08 -1.87
CA VAL A 58 -2.88 -1.72 -2.15
C VAL A 58 -3.62 -1.44 -0.85
N GLU A 59 -3.49 -2.31 0.16
CA GLU A 59 -4.09 -2.10 1.49
C GLU A 59 -3.67 -0.78 2.11
N LYS A 60 -2.38 -0.43 2.05
CA LYS A 60 -1.88 0.85 2.56
C LYS A 60 -2.46 2.05 1.80
N GLN A 61 -2.52 1.98 0.46
CA GLN A 61 -3.09 3.06 -0.35
C GLN A 61 -4.57 3.25 -0.06
N VAL A 62 -5.34 2.16 -0.02
CA VAL A 62 -6.77 2.20 0.29
C VAL A 62 -7.01 2.72 1.72
N ALA A 63 -6.16 2.36 2.67
CA ALA A 63 -6.26 2.89 4.04
C ALA A 63 -6.03 4.40 4.12
N LEU A 64 -5.06 4.93 3.37
CA LEU A 64 -4.81 6.37 3.28
C LEU A 64 -5.97 7.10 2.59
N GLU A 65 -6.44 6.57 1.46
CA GLU A 65 -7.58 7.14 0.73
C GLU A 65 -8.85 7.15 1.59
N LEU A 66 -9.07 6.11 2.39
CA LEU A 66 -10.19 6.05 3.34
C LEU A 66 -10.06 7.10 4.44
N GLU A 67 -8.85 7.38 4.93
CA GLU A 67 -8.61 8.42 5.93
C GLU A 67 -8.90 9.82 5.37
N ASP A 68 -8.43 10.10 4.15
CA ASP A 68 -8.68 11.35 3.45
C ASP A 68 -10.18 11.56 3.21
N ILE A 69 -10.88 10.55 2.68
CA ILE A 69 -12.34 10.61 2.47
C ILE A 69 -13.09 10.85 3.78
N LYS A 70 -12.68 10.20 4.87
CA LYS A 70 -13.31 10.42 6.19
C LYS A 70 -13.09 11.84 6.69
N ARG A 71 -11.88 12.37 6.53
CA ARG A 71 -11.55 13.75 6.91
C ARG A 71 -12.40 14.75 6.13
N ASP A 72 -12.53 14.54 4.83
CA ASP A 72 -13.37 15.37 3.97
C ASP A 72 -14.84 15.28 4.38
N GLN A 73 -15.33 14.06 4.64
CA GLN A 73 -16.69 13.83 5.12
C GLN A 73 -16.97 14.59 6.43
N ASP A 74 -16.07 14.53 7.41
CA ASP A 74 -16.23 15.24 8.69
C ASP A 74 -16.18 16.76 8.53
N MET A 75 -15.30 17.26 7.65
CA MET A 75 -15.23 18.67 7.31
C MET A 75 -16.53 19.14 6.66
N LEU A 76 -17.01 18.43 5.63
CA LEU A 76 -18.26 18.72 4.93
C LEU A 76 -19.45 18.68 5.90
N LYS A 77 -19.52 17.66 6.77
CA LYS A 77 -20.57 17.57 7.79
C LYS A 77 -20.55 18.74 8.77
N THR A 78 -19.37 19.22 9.12
CA THR A 78 -19.22 20.41 9.97
C THR A 78 -19.65 21.68 9.24
N GLN A 79 -19.33 21.81 7.94
CA GLN A 79 -19.79 22.94 7.13
C GLN A 79 -21.31 22.95 6.99
N VAL A 80 -21.93 21.80 6.70
CA VAL A 80 -23.39 21.66 6.65
C VAL A 80 -24.02 22.10 7.97
N ARG A 81 -23.50 21.62 9.11
CA ARG A 81 -24.02 22.03 10.42
C ARG A 81 -23.92 23.53 10.67
N LYS A 82 -22.83 24.16 10.21
CA LYS A 82 -22.67 25.63 10.30
C LYS A 82 -23.65 26.37 9.41
N LEU A 83 -23.95 25.83 8.23
CA LEU A 83 -24.91 26.44 7.30
C LEU A 83 -26.36 26.31 7.78
N GLU A 84 -26.67 25.26 8.55
CA GLU A 84 -27.98 25.05 9.19
C GLU A 84 -28.15 25.87 10.49
N ASP A 85 -27.08 26.48 11.00
CA ASP A 85 -27.10 27.24 12.25
C ASP A 85 -27.34 28.73 11.98
N ASP A 86 -28.55 29.19 12.27
CA ASP A 86 -28.97 30.59 12.12
C ASP A 86 -28.05 31.58 12.86
N GLU A 87 -27.50 31.20 14.03
CA GLU A 87 -26.59 32.06 14.80
C GLU A 87 -25.24 32.23 14.07
N TYR A 88 -24.77 31.16 13.42
CA TYR A 88 -23.58 31.21 12.59
C TYR A 88 -23.80 32.06 11.32
N ILE A 89 -24.95 31.92 10.67
CA ILE A 89 -25.31 32.74 9.49
C ILE A 89 -25.40 34.22 9.86
N LEU A 90 -26.01 34.57 11.00
CA LEU A 90 -26.09 35.95 11.46
C LEU A 90 -24.70 36.54 11.78
N LYS A 91 -23.81 35.75 12.41
CA LYS A 91 -22.41 36.15 12.65
C LYS A 91 -21.65 36.37 11.34
N LEU A 92 -21.88 35.52 10.34
CA LEU A 92 -21.28 35.66 9.02
C LEU A 92 -21.79 36.92 8.33
N ALA A 93 -23.09 37.18 8.36
CA ALA A 93 -23.71 38.38 7.80
C ALA A 93 -23.18 39.67 8.46
N ARG A 94 -23.05 39.68 9.79
CA ARG A 94 -22.44 40.79 10.55
C ARG A 94 -20.99 41.04 10.15
N LYS A 95 -20.21 39.97 9.92
CA LYS A 95 -18.78 40.05 9.62
C LYS A 95 -18.48 40.44 8.17
N GLU A 96 -19.13 39.79 7.21
CA GLU A 96 -18.81 39.93 5.79
C GLU A 96 -19.67 41.01 5.11
N TYR A 97 -20.90 41.22 5.59
CA TYR A 97 -21.86 42.15 4.97
C TYR A 97 -22.22 43.34 5.86
N PHE A 98 -21.56 43.50 7.02
CA PHE A 98 -21.85 44.56 7.98
C PHE A 98 -23.36 44.68 8.30
N LEU A 99 -24.06 43.55 8.39
CA LEU A 99 -25.48 43.54 8.75
C LEU A 99 -25.62 43.82 10.24
N SER A 100 -26.48 44.77 10.63
CA SER A 100 -26.82 45.03 12.04
C SER A 100 -28.33 45.06 12.24
N ASP A 101 -28.80 44.71 13.44
CA ASP A 101 -30.22 44.73 13.76
C ASP A 101 -30.71 46.14 14.12
N GLU A 102 -32.03 46.31 14.23
CA GLU A 102 -32.65 47.60 14.55
C GLU A 102 -32.15 48.14 15.90
N GLY A 103 -31.46 49.29 15.87
CA GLY A 103 -30.91 49.96 17.05
C GLY A 103 -29.43 49.68 17.32
N GLU A 104 -28.76 48.85 16.53
CA GLU A 104 -27.31 48.63 16.59
C GLU A 104 -26.54 49.68 15.76
N ILE A 105 -25.33 50.05 16.18
CA ILE A 105 -24.45 51.04 15.49
C ILE A 105 -23.14 50.36 15.10
N ILE A 106 -22.79 50.41 13.82
CA ILE A 106 -21.56 49.80 13.29
C ILE A 106 -20.43 50.82 13.31
N PHE A 107 -19.30 50.45 13.94
CA PHE A 107 -18.07 51.24 13.94
C PHE A 107 -17.03 50.59 13.04
N THR A 108 -16.65 51.26 11.95
CA THR A 108 -15.56 50.82 11.07
C THR A 108 -14.26 51.50 11.45
N MET A 109 -13.19 50.73 11.63
CA MET A 109 -11.86 51.28 11.86
C MET A 109 -11.28 51.74 10.51
N PRO A 110 -10.50 52.84 10.46
CA PRO A 110 -9.94 53.37 9.20
C PRO A 110 -8.96 52.43 8.50
N SER A 111 -8.53 51.34 9.13
CA SER A 111 -7.77 50.24 8.49
C SER A 111 -8.62 49.28 7.67
N ASP A 112 -9.92 49.21 7.93
CA ASP A 112 -10.84 48.22 7.34
C ASP A 112 -11.69 48.80 6.19
N SER A 113 -11.83 50.13 6.12
CA SER A 113 -12.56 50.84 5.06
C SER A 113 -11.99 50.56 3.65
N GLY A 114 -10.67 50.43 3.52
CA GLY A 114 -10.02 50.19 2.23
C GLY A 114 -10.15 48.78 1.65
N ARG A 115 -10.63 47.79 2.42
CA ARG A 115 -10.94 46.43 1.94
C ARG A 115 -12.37 46.33 1.40
N SER A 116 -13.33 46.96 2.08
CA SER A 116 -14.75 46.90 1.74
C SER A 116 -15.07 47.46 0.35
N GLU A 117 -14.49 48.60 -0.04
CA GLU A 117 -14.77 49.21 -1.34
C GLU A 117 -14.21 48.40 -2.52
N LYS A 118 -13.12 47.65 -2.32
CA LYS A 118 -12.49 46.84 -3.38
C LYS A 118 -13.14 45.48 -3.61
N GLU A 119 -13.85 44.94 -2.62
CA GLU A 119 -14.52 43.63 -2.71
C GLU A 119 -15.97 43.77 -3.22
N ILE A 120 -16.66 44.87 -2.89
CA ILE A 120 -18.00 45.18 -3.41
C ILE A 120 -17.95 45.43 -4.93
N GLU A 121 -16.91 46.09 -5.44
CA GLU A 121 -16.75 46.40 -6.87
C GLU A 121 -16.43 45.15 -7.72
N LYS A 122 -15.74 44.15 -7.15
CA LYS A 122 -15.41 42.90 -7.84
C LYS A 122 -16.57 41.91 -7.91
N GLY A 123 -17.44 41.86 -6.91
CA GLY A 123 -18.61 40.97 -6.91
C GLY A 123 -19.74 41.41 -7.85
N SER A 124 -19.69 42.65 -8.37
CA SER A 124 -20.63 43.16 -9.37
C SER A 124 -20.17 42.96 -10.83
N GLU A 125 -18.96 42.47 -11.06
CA GLU A 125 -18.39 42.22 -12.40
C GLU A 125 -18.34 40.73 -12.80
N GLU A 126 -18.78 39.81 -11.92
CA GLU A 126 -19.04 38.38 -12.23
C GLU A 126 -20.54 38.08 -12.26
#